data_AF-G0L401-F1
#
_entry.id   AF-G0L401-F1
#
_cell.length_a   1.000
_cell.length_b   1.000
_cell.length_c   1.000
_cell.angle_alpha   90.00
_cell.angle_beta   90.00
_cell.angle_gamma   90.00
#
_symmetry.space_group_name_H-M   'P 1'
#
loop_
_entity.id
_entity.type
_entity.pdbx_description
1 polymer ?
#
loop_
_entity_poly.entity_id
_entity_poly.type
_entity_poly.pdbx_seq_one_letter_code
_entity_poly.pdbx_strand_id
1 'polypeptide(L)'
;MREFEIDNFPSIGGVICSKMIVEEHYKPLFIFREKPFNENDSGWRLFSGFESDEYSDNSDNFGIYDPKTILKIDNSISTLLLYKGIGTVWEREPDNEWKEVFDYPLQDDFTVENQLTDNWKLSINNLFIKNKDQDGVMFTTNDKTLRLDIWTYIGKTKEEIVMEKKEAISERNADNEIIKKYQFDQGNQIKIGYHIKEYSQQKDIEYNLICGFCIVDYEVLNAFFYFDNENDVEWALNTWKMIEYN
;
A
#
# COMPACT_ATOMS: atom_id res chain seq x y z
N MET A 1 0.68 11.52 13.25
CA MET A 1 -0.48 10.63 13.10
C MET A 1 -1.57 11.17 14.00
N ARG A 2 -2.68 11.57 13.40
CA ARG A 2 -3.79 12.20 14.10
C ARG A 2 -4.47 11.22 15.05
N GLU A 3 -4.58 11.58 16.32
CA GLU A 3 -5.49 10.90 17.26
C GLU A 3 -6.93 11.32 16.98
N PHE A 4 -7.87 10.38 17.07
CA PHE A 4 -9.28 10.63 16.86
C PHE A 4 -10.07 10.26 18.11
N GLU A 5 -11.05 11.08 18.47
CA GLU A 5 -12.13 10.65 19.34
C GLU A 5 -12.96 9.58 18.62
N ILE A 6 -13.41 8.56 19.36
CA ILE A 6 -14.15 7.41 18.80
C ILE A 6 -15.37 7.88 17.97
N ASP A 7 -16.09 8.90 18.44
CA ASP A 7 -17.27 9.42 17.76
C ASP A 7 -16.94 10.04 16.39
N ASN A 8 -15.72 10.55 16.23
CA ASN A 8 -15.19 11.16 15.01
C ASN A 8 -14.35 10.19 14.16
N PHE A 9 -14.31 8.90 14.51
CA PHE A 9 -13.57 7.91 13.76
C PHE A 9 -14.11 7.81 12.31
N PRO A 10 -13.24 7.94 11.28
CA PRO A 10 -13.63 7.83 9.88
C PRO A 10 -14.32 6.50 9.56
N SER A 11 -15.29 6.54 8.63
CA SER A 11 -15.91 5.32 8.12
C SER A 11 -14.91 4.57 7.24
N ILE A 12 -14.59 3.34 7.61
CA ILE A 12 -13.70 2.44 6.86
C ILE A 12 -14.40 1.16 6.37
N GLY A 13 -15.73 1.08 6.52
CA GLY A 13 -16.49 -0.17 6.40
C GLY A 13 -16.57 -0.94 7.72
N GLY A 14 -17.30 -2.06 7.72
CA GLY A 14 -17.40 -2.97 8.85
C GLY A 14 -16.13 -3.81 9.03
N VAL A 15 -15.86 -4.19 10.26
CA VAL A 15 -14.77 -5.13 10.60
C VAL A 15 -15.36 -6.50 10.92
N ILE A 16 -14.69 -7.58 10.53
CA ILE A 16 -15.04 -8.93 10.97
C ILE A 16 -14.30 -9.21 12.28
N CYS A 17 -15.04 -9.55 13.33
CA CYS A 17 -14.50 -9.66 14.67
C CYS A 17 -15.02 -10.93 15.34
N SER A 18 -14.15 -11.58 16.11
CA SER A 18 -14.52 -12.65 17.03
C SER A 18 -15.55 -12.17 18.07
N LYS A 19 -16.55 -12.99 18.35
CA LYS A 19 -17.53 -12.71 19.41
C LYS A 19 -16.90 -12.66 20.79
N MET A 20 -15.74 -13.28 21.02
CA MET A 20 -14.99 -13.12 22.27
C MET A 20 -14.63 -11.65 22.53
N ILE A 21 -14.32 -10.88 21.49
CA ILE A 21 -14.04 -9.45 21.65
C ILE A 21 -15.31 -8.70 22.02
N VAL A 22 -16.41 -8.89 21.29
CA VAL A 22 -17.60 -8.04 21.41
C VAL A 22 -18.56 -8.47 22.52
N GLU A 23 -18.77 -9.77 22.70
CA GLU A 23 -19.70 -10.32 23.69
C GLU A 23 -19.01 -10.52 25.04
N GLU A 24 -17.75 -10.97 25.04
CA GLU A 24 -16.98 -11.28 26.25
C GLU A 24 -15.98 -10.18 26.65
N HIS A 25 -15.88 -9.10 25.87
CA HIS A 25 -15.03 -7.93 26.13
C HIS A 25 -13.53 -8.23 26.21
N TYR A 26 -13.06 -9.29 25.53
CA TYR A 26 -11.63 -9.50 25.35
C TYR A 26 -11.03 -8.39 24.47
N LYS A 27 -9.81 -7.96 24.82
CA LYS A 27 -9.06 -7.07 23.94
C LYS A 27 -8.60 -7.83 22.69
N PRO A 28 -8.57 -7.20 21.51
CA PRO A 28 -7.93 -7.78 20.34
C PRO A 28 -6.43 -7.95 20.60
N LEU A 29 -5.89 -9.14 20.34
CA LEU A 29 -4.46 -9.44 20.45
C LEU A 29 -3.85 -9.86 19.11
N PHE A 30 -4.67 -10.22 18.13
CA PHE A 30 -4.25 -10.56 16.78
C PHE A 30 -5.22 -9.97 15.76
N ILE A 31 -4.71 -9.19 14.80
CA ILE A 31 -5.50 -8.59 13.73
C ILE A 31 -4.76 -8.70 12.41
N PHE A 32 -5.49 -8.84 11.32
CA PHE A 32 -4.93 -8.75 9.97
C PHE A 32 -5.91 -8.12 9.00
N ARG A 33 -5.38 -7.64 7.87
CA ARG A 33 -6.18 -7.00 6.83
C ARG A 33 -6.09 -7.77 5.52
N GLU A 34 -7.19 -8.36 5.12
CA GLU A 34 -7.35 -9.00 3.81
C GLU A 34 -7.88 -8.01 2.79
N LYS A 35 -8.00 -8.46 1.54
CA LYS A 35 -8.76 -7.71 0.56
C LYS A 35 -10.22 -7.60 1.00
N PRO A 36 -10.81 -6.41 0.91
CA PRO A 36 -12.22 -6.23 1.21
C PRO A 36 -13.07 -6.96 0.17
N PHE A 37 -14.11 -7.66 0.62
CA PHE A 37 -15.06 -8.33 -0.28
C PHE A 37 -15.91 -7.34 -1.09
N ASN A 38 -16.23 -6.18 -0.51
CA ASN A 38 -16.93 -5.07 -1.16
C ASN A 38 -16.67 -3.75 -0.40
N GLU A 39 -17.27 -2.64 -0.85
CA GLU A 39 -17.08 -1.30 -0.26
C GLU A 39 -17.49 -1.18 1.22
N ASN A 40 -18.33 -2.09 1.73
CA ASN A 40 -18.75 -2.13 3.13
C ASN A 40 -17.88 -3.03 4.01
N ASP A 41 -16.97 -3.83 3.43
CA ASP A 41 -15.98 -4.61 4.17
C ASP A 41 -14.69 -3.79 4.26
N SER A 42 -14.19 -3.56 5.47
CA SER A 42 -12.92 -2.86 5.66
C SER A 42 -11.69 -3.71 5.30
N GLY A 43 -11.88 -5.03 5.20
CA GLY A 43 -10.83 -6.05 5.09
C GLY A 43 -10.26 -6.48 6.44
N TRP A 44 -10.57 -5.79 7.54
CA TRP A 44 -10.03 -6.15 8.86
C TRP A 44 -10.69 -7.40 9.44
N ARG A 45 -9.84 -8.27 9.99
CA ARG A 45 -10.18 -9.46 10.76
C ARG A 45 -9.56 -9.34 12.15
N LEU A 46 -10.36 -9.50 13.21
CA LEU A 46 -9.93 -9.24 14.58
C LEU A 46 -10.21 -10.44 15.50
N PHE A 47 -9.18 -10.84 16.25
CA PHE A 47 -9.17 -11.98 17.14
C PHE A 47 -8.69 -11.58 18.53
N SER A 48 -9.28 -12.21 19.54
CA SER A 48 -8.85 -12.04 20.93
C SER A 48 -7.51 -12.73 21.20
N GLY A 49 -7.11 -13.69 20.36
CA GLY A 49 -5.92 -14.53 20.54
C GLY A 49 -6.17 -15.76 21.41
N PHE A 50 -7.40 -15.95 21.90
CA PHE A 50 -7.82 -17.08 22.74
C PHE A 50 -8.75 -18.05 22.01
N GLU A 51 -9.05 -17.78 20.74
CA GLU A 51 -9.83 -18.67 19.90
C GLU A 51 -9.08 -20.00 19.67
N SER A 52 -9.77 -21.13 19.86
CA SER A 52 -9.27 -22.44 19.40
C SER A 52 -9.47 -22.59 17.89
N ASP A 53 -8.83 -23.60 17.29
CA ASP A 53 -9.06 -23.95 15.88
C ASP A 53 -10.55 -24.26 15.62
N GLU A 54 -11.19 -25.07 16.48
CA GLU A 54 -12.62 -25.38 16.39
C GLU A 54 -13.51 -24.12 16.50
N TYR A 55 -13.10 -23.14 17.32
CA TYR A 55 -13.81 -21.87 17.43
C TYR A 55 -13.67 -21.05 16.13
N SER A 56 -12.44 -20.98 15.60
CA SER A 56 -12.10 -20.20 14.41
C SER A 56 -12.70 -20.77 13.12
N ASP A 57 -12.86 -22.10 13.06
CA ASP A 57 -13.45 -22.81 11.92
C ASP A 57 -14.97 -22.63 11.81
N ASN A 58 -15.63 -22.14 12.87
CA ASN A 58 -17.07 -21.90 12.87
C ASN A 58 -17.39 -20.42 12.61
N SER A 59 -17.91 -20.12 11.41
CA SER A 59 -18.29 -18.75 11.02
C SER A 59 -19.32 -18.09 11.95
N ASP A 60 -20.16 -18.86 12.65
CA ASP A 60 -21.14 -18.31 13.59
C ASP A 60 -20.50 -17.67 14.83
N ASN A 61 -19.21 -17.92 15.06
CA ASN A 61 -18.44 -17.30 16.15
C ASN A 61 -17.88 -15.91 15.79
N PHE A 62 -18.09 -15.46 14.55
CA PHE A 62 -17.65 -14.15 14.08
C PHE A 62 -18.86 -13.28 13.71
N GLY A 63 -18.66 -11.97 13.75
CA GLY A 63 -19.67 -10.99 13.36
C GLY A 63 -19.06 -9.80 12.64
N ILE A 64 -19.90 -9.07 11.92
CA ILE A 64 -19.54 -7.79 11.29
C ILE A 64 -19.96 -6.67 12.23
N TYR A 65 -19.03 -5.82 12.60
CA TYR A 65 -19.27 -4.73 13.56
C TYR A 65 -18.79 -3.39 13.01
N ASP A 66 -19.42 -2.31 13.49
CA ASP A 66 -18.89 -0.96 13.30
C ASP A 66 -17.53 -0.84 14.03
N PRO A 67 -16.46 -0.33 13.38
CA PRO A 67 -15.17 -0.12 14.02
C PRO A 67 -15.25 0.59 15.38
N LYS A 68 -16.16 1.56 15.54
CA LYS A 68 -16.36 2.30 16.79
C LYS A 68 -16.81 1.40 17.93
N THR A 69 -17.46 0.28 17.65
CA THR A 69 -17.80 -0.74 18.66
C THR A 69 -16.54 -1.34 19.25
N ILE A 70 -15.58 -1.69 18.38
CA ILE A 70 -14.31 -2.28 18.81
C ILE A 70 -13.43 -1.24 19.51
N LEU A 71 -13.41 0.00 19.01
CA LEU A 71 -12.60 1.08 19.63
C LEU A 71 -13.07 1.44 21.05
N LYS A 72 -14.34 1.18 21.40
CA LYS A 72 -14.83 1.33 22.77
C LYS A 72 -14.27 0.24 23.71
N ILE A 73 -13.91 -0.92 23.18
CA ILE A 73 -13.28 -2.02 23.91
C ILE A 73 -11.78 -1.78 24.00
N ASP A 74 -11.15 -1.45 22.86
CA ASP A 74 -9.74 -1.11 22.81
C ASP A 74 -9.43 -0.06 21.74
N ASN A 75 -9.20 1.17 22.17
CA ASN A 75 -8.89 2.29 21.28
C ASN A 75 -7.44 2.27 20.76
N SER A 76 -6.56 1.43 21.31
CA SER A 76 -5.15 1.38 20.89
C SER A 76 -4.99 0.90 19.45
N ILE A 77 -6.03 0.30 18.86
CA ILE A 77 -6.02 -0.22 17.48
C ILE A 77 -6.37 0.84 16.43
N SER A 78 -6.88 2.01 16.84
CA SER A 78 -7.44 3.04 15.93
C SER A 78 -6.49 3.42 14.80
N THR A 79 -5.22 3.66 15.12
CA THR A 79 -4.16 3.99 14.17
C THR A 79 -3.92 2.85 13.16
N LEU A 80 -3.94 1.60 13.61
CA LEU A 80 -3.77 0.45 12.72
C LEU A 80 -4.93 0.38 11.73
N LEU A 81 -6.17 0.45 12.23
CA LEU A 81 -7.36 0.34 11.40
C LEU A 81 -7.43 1.39 10.28
N LEU A 82 -6.95 2.61 10.55
CA LEU A 82 -7.00 3.72 9.61
C LEU A 82 -5.85 3.71 8.60
N TYR A 83 -4.64 3.44 9.05
CA TYR A 83 -3.45 3.75 8.27
C TYR A 83 -2.72 2.54 7.73
N LYS A 84 -2.97 1.33 8.24
CA LYS A 84 -2.28 0.12 7.78
C LYS A 84 -3.03 -0.55 6.63
N GLY A 85 -2.25 -1.03 5.67
CA GLY A 85 -2.78 -1.48 4.40
C GLY A 85 -3.23 -2.93 4.35
N ILE A 86 -3.84 -3.30 3.24
CA ILE A 86 -4.16 -4.68 2.89
C ILE A 86 -2.85 -5.49 2.85
N GLY A 87 -2.85 -6.68 3.44
CA GLY A 87 -1.66 -7.53 3.54
C GLY A 87 -0.94 -7.45 4.88
N THR A 88 -1.36 -6.56 5.78
CA THR A 88 -0.69 -6.36 7.07
C THR A 88 -1.25 -7.30 8.14
N VAL A 89 -0.38 -7.74 9.04
CA VAL A 89 -0.72 -8.63 10.16
C VAL A 89 -0.06 -8.07 11.41
N TRP A 90 -0.80 -8.00 12.50
CA TRP A 90 -0.34 -7.43 13.76
C TRP A 90 -0.72 -8.31 14.92
N GLU A 91 0.19 -8.44 15.87
CA GLU A 91 -0.03 -9.15 17.12
C GLU A 91 0.49 -8.34 18.31
N ARG A 92 0.03 -8.69 19.50
CA ARG A 92 0.61 -8.24 20.76
C ARG A 92 0.31 -9.21 21.89
N GLU A 93 1.17 -9.16 22.90
CA GLU A 93 0.83 -9.67 24.22
C GLU A 93 -0.15 -8.73 24.93
N PRO A 94 -0.92 -9.22 25.92
CA PRO A 94 -1.76 -8.37 26.76
C PRO A 94 -0.99 -7.16 27.31
N ASP A 95 -1.58 -5.98 27.19
CA ASP A 95 -1.05 -4.69 27.66
C ASP A 95 0.33 -4.28 27.07
N ASN A 96 0.73 -4.88 25.95
CA ASN A 96 1.94 -4.50 25.21
C ASN A 96 1.62 -3.76 23.90
N GLU A 97 2.67 -3.18 23.30
CA GLU A 97 2.62 -2.54 21.99
C GLU A 97 2.38 -3.56 20.86
N TRP A 98 1.69 -3.12 19.82
CA TRP A 98 1.46 -3.90 18.60
C TRP A 98 2.75 -4.10 17.81
N LYS A 99 2.94 -5.31 17.28
CA LYS A 99 4.07 -5.70 16.43
C LYS A 99 3.55 -6.23 15.11
N GLU A 100 4.19 -5.83 14.02
CA GLU A 100 3.88 -6.36 12.69
C GLU A 100 4.48 -7.76 12.53
N VAL A 101 3.70 -8.65 11.93
CA VAL A 101 4.05 -10.05 11.65
C VAL A 101 4.15 -10.22 10.13
N PHE A 102 5.19 -10.91 9.67
CA PHE A 102 5.50 -11.04 8.24
C PHE A 102 5.45 -12.48 7.71
N ASP A 103 5.28 -13.48 8.59
CA ASP A 103 5.28 -14.90 8.26
C ASP A 103 3.88 -15.55 8.34
N TYR A 104 2.85 -14.75 8.61
CA TYR A 104 1.47 -15.23 8.58
C TYR A 104 0.94 -15.32 7.14
N PRO A 105 0.46 -16.49 6.69
CA PRO A 105 0.02 -16.69 5.32
C PRO A 105 -1.33 -15.99 5.08
N LEU A 106 -1.38 -15.13 4.06
CA LEU A 106 -2.63 -14.52 3.60
C LEU A 106 -3.08 -15.14 2.28
N GLN A 107 -4.38 -15.38 2.13
CA GLN A 107 -4.97 -16.07 0.98
C GLN A 107 -4.61 -15.38 -0.36
N ASP A 108 -4.61 -14.04 -0.36
CA ASP A 108 -4.38 -13.21 -1.53
C ASP A 108 -2.90 -12.81 -1.74
N ASP A 109 -1.97 -13.36 -0.95
CA ASP A 109 -0.54 -13.04 -1.04
C ASP A 109 0.18 -13.84 -2.13
N PHE A 110 -0.01 -13.42 -3.39
CA PHE A 110 0.67 -13.99 -4.55
C PHE A 110 0.86 -12.95 -5.66
N THR A 111 1.87 -13.10 -6.50
CA THR A 111 2.14 -12.16 -7.61
C THR A 111 1.18 -12.39 -8.79
N VAL A 112 0.67 -11.29 -9.36
CA VAL A 112 -0.16 -11.29 -10.58
C VAL A 112 0.46 -10.38 -11.63
N GLU A 113 0.51 -10.86 -12.87
CA GLU A 113 0.92 -10.07 -14.02
C GLU A 113 -0.26 -9.23 -14.54
N ASN A 114 0.01 -7.95 -14.79
CA ASN A 114 -0.94 -6.97 -15.28
C ASN A 114 -0.44 -6.42 -16.62
N GLN A 115 -1.18 -6.71 -17.69
CA GLN A 115 -0.97 -6.04 -18.97
C GLN A 115 -1.47 -4.59 -18.86
N LEU A 116 -0.58 -3.63 -19.15
CA LEU A 116 -0.87 -2.19 -19.07
C LEU A 116 -1.21 -1.62 -20.45
N THR A 117 -0.43 -1.97 -21.47
CA THR A 117 -0.66 -1.69 -22.90
C THR A 117 -0.26 -2.92 -23.73
N ASP A 118 -0.20 -2.87 -25.06
CA ASP A 118 0.32 -4.00 -25.84
C ASP A 118 1.80 -4.31 -25.53
N ASN A 119 2.56 -3.30 -25.11
CA ASN A 119 4.00 -3.43 -24.85
C ASN A 119 4.33 -3.51 -23.35
N TRP A 120 3.62 -2.75 -22.51
CA TRP A 120 3.94 -2.62 -21.10
C TRP A 120 3.21 -3.64 -20.23
N LYS A 121 3.93 -4.25 -19.29
CA LYS A 121 3.38 -5.12 -18.26
C LYS A 121 4.02 -4.89 -16.90
N LEU A 122 3.28 -5.20 -15.84
CA LEU A 122 3.70 -5.09 -14.45
C LEU A 122 3.35 -6.37 -13.70
N SER A 123 4.33 -6.98 -13.04
CA SER A 123 4.07 -7.97 -11.99
C SER A 123 4.02 -7.29 -10.63
N ILE A 124 2.89 -7.41 -9.92
CA ILE A 124 2.71 -6.88 -8.56
C ILE A 124 1.90 -7.86 -7.71
N ASN A 125 2.08 -7.80 -6.40
CA ASN A 125 1.33 -8.62 -5.47
C ASN A 125 -0.19 -8.40 -5.64
N ASN A 126 -0.95 -9.49 -5.61
CA ASN A 126 -2.38 -9.49 -5.77
C ASN A 126 -3.06 -8.64 -4.70
N LEU A 127 -2.55 -8.52 -3.47
CA LEU A 127 -3.07 -7.67 -2.39
C LEU A 127 -3.39 -6.22 -2.80
N PHE A 128 -2.73 -5.68 -3.82
CA PHE A 128 -3.01 -4.35 -4.35
C PHE A 128 -4.36 -4.28 -5.09
N ILE A 129 -5.22 -3.35 -4.67
CA ILE A 129 -6.46 -3.04 -5.39
C ILE A 129 -6.13 -2.17 -6.60
N LYS A 130 -6.52 -2.64 -7.79
CA LYS A 130 -6.40 -1.91 -9.05
C LYS A 130 -7.60 -0.98 -9.26
N ASN A 131 -7.32 0.30 -9.46
CA ASN A 131 -8.30 1.33 -9.81
C ASN A 131 -7.90 2.02 -11.11
N LYS A 132 -8.89 2.45 -11.90
CA LYS A 132 -8.65 3.40 -12.99
C LYS A 132 -8.47 4.78 -12.38
N ASP A 133 -7.40 5.46 -12.77
CA ASP A 133 -7.18 6.88 -12.46
C ASP A 133 -7.57 7.73 -13.69
N GLN A 134 -7.71 9.05 -13.55
CA GLN A 134 -8.15 9.92 -14.66
C GLN A 134 -7.29 9.75 -15.92
N ASP A 135 -5.97 9.62 -15.75
CA ASP A 135 -4.98 9.56 -16.84
C ASP A 135 -4.10 8.29 -16.79
N GLY A 136 -4.46 7.28 -15.98
CA GLY A 136 -3.57 6.15 -15.71
C GLY A 136 -4.19 5.00 -14.93
N VAL A 137 -3.32 4.17 -14.35
CA VAL A 137 -3.71 3.04 -13.49
C VAL A 137 -3.07 3.20 -12.12
N MET A 138 -3.87 2.98 -11.08
CA MET A 138 -3.41 2.99 -9.70
C MET A 138 -3.57 1.62 -9.07
N PHE A 139 -2.56 1.20 -8.31
CA PHE A 139 -2.57 0.03 -7.45
C PHE A 139 -2.36 0.49 -6.02
N THR A 140 -3.18 0.05 -5.07
CA THR A 140 -3.02 0.49 -3.66
C THR A 140 -3.38 -0.59 -2.65
N THR A 141 -2.64 -0.63 -1.55
CA THR A 141 -3.01 -1.32 -0.31
C THR A 141 -3.52 -0.36 0.76
N ASN A 142 -3.65 0.94 0.45
CA ASN A 142 -3.88 2.11 1.33
C ASN A 142 -2.62 2.74 1.95
N ASP A 143 -1.67 1.93 2.40
CA ASP A 143 -0.38 2.38 2.97
C ASP A 143 0.76 2.42 1.95
N LYS A 144 0.59 1.70 0.83
CA LYS A 144 1.43 1.73 -0.36
C LYS A 144 0.56 2.01 -1.57
N THR A 145 1.04 2.87 -2.47
CA THR A 145 0.36 3.17 -3.72
C THR A 145 1.36 3.24 -4.87
N LEU A 146 1.05 2.59 -5.98
CA LEU A 146 1.73 2.73 -7.26
C LEU A 146 0.78 3.40 -8.24
N ARG A 147 1.15 4.56 -8.77
CA ARG A 147 0.47 5.19 -9.91
C ARG A 147 1.32 5.12 -11.15
N LEU A 148 0.69 4.75 -12.25
CA LEU A 148 1.32 4.59 -13.55
C LEU A 148 0.58 5.39 -14.63
N ASP A 149 1.34 6.07 -15.46
CA ASP A 149 0.87 6.72 -16.68
C ASP A 149 1.93 6.59 -17.79
N ILE A 150 1.49 6.60 -19.05
CA ILE A 150 2.36 6.31 -20.20
C ILE A 150 2.26 7.45 -21.21
N TRP A 151 3.42 7.96 -21.62
CA TRP A 151 3.56 9.12 -22.49
C TRP A 151 4.43 8.77 -23.70
N THR A 152 4.02 9.25 -24.87
CA THR A 152 4.76 9.09 -26.13
C THR A 152 5.43 10.40 -26.52
N TYR A 153 6.71 10.35 -26.85
CA TYR A 153 7.56 11.49 -27.22
C TYR A 153 7.92 11.42 -28.70
N ILE A 154 6.91 11.61 -29.56
CA ILE A 154 7.07 11.50 -31.02
C ILE A 154 8.17 12.46 -31.51
N GLY A 155 9.13 11.92 -32.26
CA GLY A 155 10.22 12.69 -32.85
C GLY A 155 11.45 12.83 -31.95
N LYS A 156 11.47 12.22 -30.76
CA LYS A 156 12.65 12.15 -29.90
C LYS A 156 13.23 10.74 -29.86
N THR A 157 14.55 10.63 -29.77
CA THR A 157 15.22 9.37 -29.46
C THR A 157 15.18 9.07 -27.97
N LYS A 158 15.41 7.80 -27.61
CA LYS A 158 15.54 7.38 -26.22
C LYS A 158 16.59 8.19 -25.46
N GLU A 159 17.73 8.45 -26.08
CA GLU A 159 18.85 9.17 -25.49
C GLU A 159 18.49 10.63 -25.20
N GLU A 160 17.77 11.29 -26.11
CA GLU A 160 17.26 12.65 -25.91
C GLU A 160 16.28 12.70 -24.73
N ILE A 161 15.35 11.74 -24.65
CA ILE A 161 14.38 11.64 -23.54
C ILE A 161 15.10 11.40 -22.21
N VAL A 162 16.08 10.50 -22.17
CA VAL A 162 16.88 10.23 -20.97
C VAL A 162 17.61 11.49 -20.50
N MET A 163 18.21 12.24 -21.43
CA MET A 163 18.92 13.47 -21.13
C MET A 163 17.99 14.52 -20.53
N GLU A 164 16.85 14.78 -21.18
CA GLU A 164 15.85 15.76 -20.70
C GLU A 164 15.31 15.39 -19.31
N LYS A 165 15.04 14.11 -19.06
CA LYS A 165 14.58 13.65 -17.74
C LYS A 165 15.67 13.82 -16.68
N LYS A 166 16.94 13.54 -16.99
CA LYS A 166 18.07 13.77 -16.06
C LYS A 166 18.28 15.25 -15.75
N GLU A 167 18.13 16.12 -16.75
CA GLU A 167 18.15 17.57 -16.58
C GLU A 167 17.00 18.02 -15.70
N ALA A 168 15.76 17.62 -15.99
CA ALA A 168 14.59 17.94 -15.19
C ALA A 168 14.70 17.49 -13.72
N ILE A 169 15.30 16.32 -13.46
CA ILE A 169 15.58 15.84 -12.09
C ILE A 169 16.64 16.71 -11.41
N SER A 170 17.64 17.19 -12.15
CA SER A 170 18.76 17.95 -11.61
C SER A 170 18.44 19.42 -11.38
N GLU A 171 17.57 19.99 -12.20
CA GLU A 171 17.05 21.37 -12.10
C GLU A 171 15.80 21.46 -11.22
N ARG A 172 15.38 20.35 -10.60
CA ARG A 172 14.19 20.30 -9.74
C ARG A 172 14.37 21.23 -8.54
N ASN A 173 13.78 22.41 -8.64
CA ASN A 173 13.66 23.40 -7.55
C ASN A 173 12.40 23.12 -6.71
N ALA A 174 12.22 21.88 -6.25
CA ALA A 174 11.05 21.52 -5.44
C ALA A 174 11.23 21.95 -3.98
N ASP A 175 10.10 22.10 -3.29
CA ASP A 175 10.05 22.33 -1.84
C ASP A 175 10.70 21.18 -1.02
N ASN A 176 10.89 20.01 -1.65
CA ASN A 176 11.39 18.79 -1.02
C ASN A 176 12.76 18.38 -1.60
N GLU A 177 13.72 18.11 -0.71
CA GLU A 177 15.07 17.67 -1.07
C GLU A 177 15.10 16.24 -1.64
N ILE A 178 15.88 16.04 -2.69
CA ILE A 178 16.13 14.70 -3.24
C ILE A 178 17.04 13.92 -2.29
N ILE A 179 16.48 12.88 -1.68
CA ILE A 179 17.18 11.96 -0.78
C ILE A 179 18.14 11.09 -1.58
N LYS A 180 17.69 10.60 -2.75
CA LYS A 180 18.47 9.68 -3.60
C LYS A 180 18.03 9.75 -5.05
N LYS A 181 19.00 9.63 -5.97
CA LYS A 181 18.77 9.40 -7.40
C LYS A 181 19.03 7.95 -7.74
N TYR A 182 18.29 7.39 -8.69
CA TYR A 182 18.38 6.01 -9.14
C TYR A 182 18.58 5.94 -10.65
N GLN A 183 19.37 4.96 -11.08
CA GLN A 183 19.48 4.54 -12.46
C GLN A 183 19.60 3.01 -12.51
N PHE A 184 18.81 2.37 -13.37
CA PHE A 184 18.91 0.95 -13.70
C PHE A 184 18.92 0.79 -15.21
N ASP A 185 19.95 0.14 -15.73
CA ASP A 185 20.06 -0.20 -17.15
C ASP A 185 19.65 -1.67 -17.32
N GLN A 186 18.45 -1.91 -17.88
CA GLN A 186 17.85 -3.24 -18.04
C GLN A 186 17.57 -3.53 -19.52
N GLY A 187 18.61 -3.92 -20.26
CA GLY A 187 18.50 -4.27 -21.67
C GLY A 187 18.15 -3.07 -22.54
N ASN A 188 16.99 -3.09 -23.20
CA ASN A 188 16.52 -1.98 -24.02
C ASN A 188 15.93 -0.83 -23.19
N GLN A 189 15.62 -1.06 -21.91
CA GLN A 189 15.00 -0.09 -21.02
C GLN A 189 16.04 0.65 -20.19
N ILE A 190 15.90 1.96 -20.12
CA ILE A 190 16.61 2.81 -19.17
C ILE A 190 15.62 3.26 -18.12
N LYS A 191 15.90 2.96 -16.86
CA LYS A 191 15.08 3.39 -15.72
C LYS A 191 15.84 4.44 -14.92
N ILE A 192 15.28 5.63 -14.78
CA ILE A 192 15.86 6.72 -13.98
C ILE A 192 14.80 7.34 -13.09
N GLY A 193 15.22 7.87 -11.94
CA GLY A 193 14.27 8.39 -10.97
C GLY A 193 14.92 8.95 -9.72
N TYR A 194 14.09 9.37 -8.78
CA TYR A 194 14.54 9.97 -7.53
C TYR A 194 13.56 9.69 -6.39
N HIS A 195 14.05 9.75 -5.15
CA HIS A 195 13.30 9.58 -3.91
C HIS A 195 13.28 10.90 -3.15
N ILE A 196 12.08 11.30 -2.73
CA ILE A 196 11.80 12.43 -1.84
C ILE A 196 10.88 11.99 -0.71
N LYS A 197 10.74 12.86 0.28
CA LYS A 197 9.66 12.79 1.27
C LYS A 197 8.69 13.93 1.04
N GLU A 198 7.42 13.69 1.32
CA GLU A 198 6.37 14.70 1.29
C GLU A 198 5.50 14.56 2.54
N TYR A 199 4.74 15.60 2.87
CA TYR A 199 3.86 15.61 4.04
C TYR A 199 2.39 15.68 3.63
N SER A 200 1.59 14.75 4.14
CA SER A 200 0.13 14.76 3.98
C SER A 200 -0.50 15.49 5.15
N GLN A 201 -1.05 16.69 4.90
CA GLN A 201 -1.85 17.41 5.90
C GLN A 201 -3.12 16.63 6.32
N GLN A 202 -3.69 15.86 5.39
CA GLN A 202 -4.91 15.08 5.65
C GLN A 202 -4.66 13.93 6.62
N LYS A 203 -3.57 13.16 6.40
CA LYS A 203 -3.19 12.03 7.26
C LYS A 203 -2.35 12.46 8.47
N ASP A 204 -1.79 13.68 8.44
CA ASP A 204 -0.79 14.14 9.40
C ASP A 204 0.40 13.17 9.51
N ILE A 205 0.97 12.82 8.36
CA ILE A 205 2.15 11.95 8.25
C ILE A 205 3.09 12.48 7.17
N GLU A 206 4.39 12.25 7.38
CA GLU A 206 5.38 12.25 6.31
C GLU A 206 5.34 10.89 5.60
N TYR A 207 5.38 10.88 4.28
CA TYR A 207 5.45 9.66 3.47
C TYR A 207 6.61 9.75 2.47
N ASN A 208 7.04 8.60 1.99
CA ASN A 208 8.08 8.49 0.98
C ASN A 208 7.46 8.45 -0.42
N LEU A 209 8.12 9.09 -1.37
CA LEU A 209 7.75 9.06 -2.78
C LEU A 209 8.97 8.77 -3.65
N ILE A 210 8.92 7.69 -4.41
CA ILE A 210 9.85 7.42 -5.52
C ILE A 210 9.15 7.79 -6.82
N CYS A 211 9.73 8.74 -7.57
CA CYS A 211 9.33 9.06 -8.92
C CYS A 211 10.29 8.36 -9.90
N GLY A 212 9.78 7.35 -10.61
CA GLY A 212 10.52 6.56 -11.58
C GLY A 212 10.03 6.80 -13.02
N PHE A 213 10.96 6.70 -13.96
CA PHE A 213 10.72 6.78 -15.40
C PHE A 213 11.30 5.54 -16.06
N CYS A 214 10.47 4.72 -16.69
CA CYS A 214 10.91 3.63 -17.56
C CYS A 214 10.88 4.09 -19.02
N ILE A 215 12.04 4.17 -19.67
CA ILE A 215 12.19 4.78 -20.99
C ILE A 215 12.59 3.70 -21.99
N VAL A 216 11.77 3.52 -23.04
CA VAL A 216 12.01 2.60 -24.16
C VAL A 216 11.61 3.31 -25.44
N ASP A 217 12.53 3.33 -26.41
CA ASP A 217 12.36 4.05 -27.68
C ASP A 217 11.86 5.49 -27.48
N TYR A 218 10.61 5.79 -27.87
CA TYR A 218 9.96 7.08 -27.67
C TYR A 218 8.84 7.04 -26.61
N GLU A 219 8.68 5.93 -25.89
CA GLU A 219 7.70 5.77 -24.83
C GLU A 219 8.32 5.90 -23.45
N VAL A 220 7.59 6.54 -22.54
CA VAL A 220 7.96 6.64 -21.13
C VAL A 220 6.78 6.21 -20.28
N LEU A 221 6.99 5.19 -19.46
CA LEU A 221 6.10 4.85 -18.37
C LEU A 221 6.59 5.59 -17.12
N ASN A 222 5.80 6.55 -16.64
CA ASN A 222 6.03 7.24 -15.38
C ASN A 222 5.42 6.39 -14.25
N ALA A 223 6.18 6.18 -13.18
CA ALA A 223 5.80 5.36 -12.03
C ALA A 223 6.03 6.12 -10.73
N PHE A 224 4.97 6.29 -9.94
CA PHE A 224 5.01 7.00 -8.66
C PHE A 224 4.68 6.03 -7.53
N PHE A 225 5.68 5.74 -6.69
CA PHE A 225 5.57 4.83 -5.56
C PHE A 225 5.46 5.63 -4.26
N TYR A 226 4.28 5.65 -3.67
CA TYR A 226 4.00 6.26 -2.38
C TYR A 226 4.01 5.17 -1.31
N PHE A 227 4.66 5.41 -0.18
CA PHE A 227 4.67 4.46 0.94
C PHE A 227 4.93 5.15 2.28
N ASP A 228 4.15 4.77 3.28
CA ASP A 228 4.16 5.41 4.59
C ASP A 228 5.36 4.94 5.45
N ASN A 229 5.83 3.70 5.29
CA ASN A 229 6.95 3.12 6.06
C ASN A 229 8.25 3.11 5.25
N GLU A 230 9.34 3.69 5.76
CA GLU A 230 10.63 3.76 5.06
C GLU A 230 11.21 2.39 4.64
N ASN A 231 10.87 1.32 5.37
CA ASN A 231 11.29 -0.04 5.05
C ASN A 231 10.67 -0.56 3.73
N ASP A 232 9.58 0.05 3.25
CA ASP A 232 8.94 -0.30 1.98
C ASP A 232 9.71 0.20 0.75
N VAL A 233 10.85 0.86 0.94
CA VAL A 233 11.74 1.28 -0.16
C VAL A 233 12.17 0.08 -1.03
N GLU A 234 12.42 -1.09 -0.43
CA GLU A 234 12.79 -2.28 -1.18
C GLU A 234 11.64 -2.80 -2.03
N TRP A 235 10.41 -2.78 -1.49
CA TRP A 235 9.20 -3.10 -2.26
C TRP A 235 9.09 -2.19 -3.49
N ALA A 236 9.21 -0.87 -3.30
CA ALA A 236 9.08 0.09 -4.39
C ALA A 236 10.13 -0.12 -5.48
N LEU A 237 11.40 -0.31 -5.10
CA LEU A 237 12.49 -0.53 -6.05
C LEU A 237 12.39 -1.87 -6.78
N ASN A 238 11.97 -2.94 -6.09
CA ASN A 238 11.79 -4.25 -6.71
C ASN A 238 10.60 -4.23 -7.68
N THR A 239 9.48 -3.63 -7.27
CA THR A 239 8.31 -3.44 -8.14
C THR A 239 8.66 -2.63 -9.39
N TRP A 240 9.43 -1.54 -9.24
CA TRP A 240 9.87 -0.75 -10.39
C TRP A 240 10.75 -1.53 -11.36
N LYS A 241 11.66 -2.37 -10.85
CA LYS A 241 12.51 -3.25 -11.68
C LYS A 241 11.71 -4.32 -12.42
N MET A 242 10.57 -4.76 -11.88
CA MET A 242 9.67 -5.75 -12.49
C MET A 242 8.73 -5.18 -13.56
N ILE A 243 8.73 -3.86 -13.79
CA ILE A 243 8.03 -3.28 -14.94
C ILE A 243 8.78 -3.69 -16.21
N GLU A 244 8.06 -4.29 -17.15
CA GLU A 244 8.62 -4.87 -18.36
C GLU A 244 7.96 -4.27 -19.61
N TYR A 245 8.74 -4.26 -20.69
CA TYR A 245 8.37 -3.81 -22.03
C TYR A 245 8.69 -4.96 -22.99
N ASN A 246 7.67 -5.44 -23.70
CA ASN A 246 7.78 -6.54 -24.67
C ASN A 246 8.15 -6.06 -26.07
#